data_AF-A0AAU7AY30-F1
#
_entry.id   AF-A0AAU7AY30-F1
#
_cell.length_a   1.000
_cell.length_b   1.000
_cell.length_c   1.000
_cell.angle_alpha   90.00
_cell.angle_beta   90.00
_cell.angle_gamma   90.00
#
_symmetry.space_group_name_H-M   'P 1'
#
loop_
_entity.id
_entity.type
_entity.pdbx_description
1 polymer ?
#
loop_
_entity_poly.entity_id
_entity_poly.type
_entity_poly.pdbx_seq_one_letter_code
_entity_poly.pdbx_strand_id
1 'polypeptide(L)'
;MDVVRSPRRWLVRLGIPLLAALALVPGQTGVAVAAGPCAPVSGEPAQFTANANRVGLVDLRFFLAQGAPVTYWECVGDRAARLGQQATPDSAITSLLAAVPWSCDRLVRRFTASTTTADGTLLRGETSVRTPSCARRFAVAAPPRVRPGTPLRVRVADRWALGGIATRLCVTDPGGGRDCRQLAFAAGATARTLTLRPRTRGVYRLELQVRASRVRATVAVGVRSAPVRALPTVLATGDSTMQGVESFLADDLADVATVESDVRPGFGLSTRDWSSVARSQVARLRPRAVVYSLGAAEGFPLSTPGGAEVACCDRAWTEEYARRVREIVVRYRQRGRARVYVMTLAAPKAAARVPIVAAVNRALVDGAAGLPGVTVIRIDRLMSPDGYQEAIRDRGRDVDVREPDGIHLNAAGTAIAARVAAAAVRAGL
;
A
#
# COMPACT_ATOMS: atom_id res chain seq x y z
N MET A 1 31.95 -21.57 -51.05
CA MET A 1 31.13 -21.98 -52.20
C MET A 1 29.74 -21.45 -51.87
N ASP A 2 29.20 -20.36 -52.39
CA ASP A 2 29.42 -19.48 -53.55
C ASP A 2 28.94 -18.07 -53.12
N VAL A 3 29.56 -16.90 -53.36
CA VAL A 3 30.14 -16.20 -54.52
C VAL A 3 29.14 -15.88 -55.64
N VAL A 4 28.50 -14.71 -55.58
CA VAL A 4 28.06 -13.88 -56.73
C VAL A 4 28.05 -12.40 -56.28
N ARG A 5 29.09 -11.59 -56.53
CA ARG A 5 29.40 -10.75 -57.71
C ARG A 5 28.38 -9.64 -58.09
N SER A 6 28.89 -8.42 -57.96
CA SER A 6 28.47 -7.08 -58.42
C SER A 6 27.99 -6.99 -59.88
N PRO A 7 27.32 -5.87 -60.26
CA PRO A 7 28.07 -4.96 -61.13
C PRO A 7 27.98 -3.46 -60.76
N ARG A 8 29.14 -2.81 -60.97
CA ARG A 8 29.39 -1.37 -61.06
C ARG A 8 28.53 -0.72 -62.16
N ARG A 9 28.01 0.50 -61.91
CA ARG A 9 27.69 1.45 -62.98
C ARG A 9 28.10 2.90 -62.61
N TRP A 10 29.08 3.36 -63.37
CA TRP A 10 29.24 4.66 -64.04
C TRP A 10 28.97 5.98 -63.30
N LEU A 11 30.06 6.73 -63.14
CA LEU A 11 30.14 8.18 -62.97
C LEU A 11 29.49 8.92 -64.15
N VAL A 12 28.57 9.85 -63.84
CA VAL A 12 28.32 11.04 -64.68
C VAL A 12 28.39 12.25 -63.75
N ARG A 13 29.43 13.06 -63.94
CA ARG A 13 29.54 14.40 -63.37
C ARG A 13 28.70 15.33 -64.23
N LEU A 14 27.63 15.90 -63.67
CA LEU A 14 26.97 17.09 -64.20
C LEU A 14 26.95 18.13 -63.07
N GLY A 15 27.73 19.18 -63.25
CA GLY A 15 27.69 20.37 -62.40
C GLY A 15 26.38 21.09 -62.63
N ILE A 16 25.62 21.29 -61.55
CA ILE A 16 24.43 22.13 -61.52
C ILE A 16 24.76 23.33 -60.62
N PRO A 17 24.53 24.57 -61.07
CA PRO A 17 24.85 25.76 -60.31
C PRO A 17 23.99 25.84 -59.04
N LEU A 18 24.64 26.23 -57.95
CA LEU A 18 24.07 26.51 -56.65
C LEU A 18 23.16 27.75 -56.75
N LEU A 19 21.86 27.54 -56.94
CA LEU A 19 20.83 28.56 -56.75
C LEU A 19 20.25 28.39 -55.35
N ALA A 20 20.70 29.23 -54.42
CA ALA A 20 20.17 29.33 -53.06
C ALA A 20 18.75 29.94 -53.11
N ALA A 21 17.73 29.09 -53.24
CA ALA A 21 16.36 29.46 -52.95
C ALA A 21 16.15 29.41 -51.43
N LEU A 22 16.06 30.57 -50.78
CA LEU A 22 15.49 30.70 -49.44
C LEU A 22 14.01 30.29 -49.50
N ALA A 23 13.73 29.02 -49.25
CA ALA A 23 12.39 28.57 -48.94
C ALA A 23 12.06 29.05 -47.51
N LEU A 24 11.22 30.09 -47.42
CA LEU A 24 10.51 30.45 -46.20
C LEU A 24 9.66 29.25 -45.76
N VAL A 25 10.20 28.41 -44.86
CA VAL A 25 9.40 27.39 -44.18
C VAL A 25 8.45 28.15 -43.26
N PRO A 26 7.13 28.10 -43.46
CA PRO A 26 6.19 28.71 -42.53
C PRO A 26 6.45 28.09 -41.15
N GLY A 27 6.82 28.93 -40.19
CA GLY A 27 7.09 28.52 -38.83
C GLY A 27 5.87 27.80 -38.29
N GLN A 28 5.94 26.48 -38.17
CA GLN A 28 4.92 25.71 -37.48
C GLN A 28 5.00 26.12 -36.01
N THR A 29 4.11 27.01 -35.60
CA THR A 29 3.78 27.24 -34.20
C THR A 29 3.14 25.95 -33.69
N GLY A 30 4.00 24.99 -33.31
CA GLY A 30 3.58 23.74 -32.71
C GLY A 30 2.79 24.06 -31.46
N VAL A 31 1.47 23.93 -31.53
CA VAL A 31 0.60 24.02 -30.36
C VAL A 31 1.02 22.86 -29.46
N ALA A 32 1.69 23.17 -28.36
CA ALA A 32 2.05 22.17 -27.36
C ALA A 32 0.75 21.53 -26.85
N VAL A 33 0.49 20.30 -27.27
CA VAL A 33 -0.66 19.54 -26.79
C VAL A 33 -0.43 19.33 -25.30
N ALA A 34 -1.28 19.95 -24.47
CA ALA A 34 -1.17 19.82 -23.02
C ALA A 34 -1.23 18.32 -22.64
N ALA A 35 -0.17 17.82 -22.02
CA ALA A 35 -0.11 16.44 -21.56
C ALA A 35 -1.31 16.14 -20.65
N GLY A 36 -2.05 15.07 -20.98
CA GLY A 36 -3.26 14.68 -20.27
C GLY A 36 -3.01 14.43 -18.78
N PRO A 37 -4.07 14.43 -17.93
CA PRO A 37 -3.91 14.33 -16.48
C PRO A 37 -3.25 13.04 -15.97
N CYS A 38 -3.23 11.99 -16.79
CA CYS A 38 -2.63 10.69 -16.46
C CYS A 38 -1.28 10.45 -17.17
N ALA A 39 -0.79 11.41 -17.94
CA ALA A 39 0.56 11.37 -18.46
C ALA A 39 1.57 11.45 -17.31
N PRO A 40 2.75 10.82 -17.44
CA PRO A 40 3.82 10.94 -16.45
C PRO A 40 4.11 12.41 -16.12
N VAL A 41 4.29 12.71 -14.84
CA VAL A 41 4.66 14.05 -14.40
C VAL A 41 6.10 14.34 -14.85
N SER A 42 6.29 15.44 -15.57
CA SER A 42 7.62 15.98 -15.89
C SER A 42 7.99 17.08 -14.90
N GLY A 43 9.28 17.20 -14.57
CA GLY A 43 9.79 18.15 -13.58
C GLY A 43 9.78 17.61 -12.15
N GLU A 44 9.90 18.51 -11.18
CA GLU A 44 9.82 18.17 -9.75
C GLU A 44 8.35 18.00 -9.35
N PRO A 45 7.89 16.78 -9.05
CA PRO A 45 6.49 16.56 -8.71
C PRO A 45 6.19 17.12 -7.33
N ALA A 46 5.02 17.75 -7.21
CA ALA A 46 4.46 18.06 -5.90
C ALA A 46 4.22 16.77 -5.12
N GLN A 47 4.55 16.79 -3.84
CA GLN A 47 4.26 15.65 -2.97
C GLN A 47 2.75 15.38 -2.97
N PHE A 48 2.40 14.13 -3.25
CA PHE A 48 1.02 13.67 -3.29
C PHE A 48 0.98 12.27 -2.71
N THR A 49 0.04 12.03 -1.79
CA THR A 49 -0.04 10.73 -1.09
C THR A 49 -1.47 10.24 -1.08
N ALA A 50 -1.62 8.92 -1.17
CA ALA A 50 -2.88 8.23 -1.02
C ALA A 50 -2.86 7.35 0.24
N ASN A 51 -3.96 7.35 0.99
CA ASN A 51 -4.11 6.61 2.23
C ASN A 51 -5.36 5.73 2.17
N ALA A 52 -5.17 4.42 2.32
CA ALA A 52 -6.25 3.43 2.36
C ALA A 52 -6.45 2.84 3.77
N ASN A 53 -6.10 3.56 4.84
CA ASN A 53 -6.28 3.07 6.21
C ASN A 53 -7.71 3.23 6.72
N ARG A 54 -8.48 4.17 6.14
CA ARG A 54 -9.90 4.30 6.48
C ARG A 54 -10.69 3.25 5.73
N VAL A 55 -11.33 2.35 6.47
CA VAL A 55 -12.05 1.21 5.91
C VAL A 55 -13.05 1.66 4.83
N GLY A 56 -12.91 1.11 3.63
CA GLY A 56 -13.77 1.37 2.48
C GLY A 56 -13.48 2.64 1.69
N LEU A 57 -12.56 3.50 2.13
CA LEU A 57 -12.31 4.82 1.52
C LEU A 57 -10.82 5.07 1.29
N VAL A 58 -10.49 5.74 0.19
CA VAL A 58 -9.16 6.31 -0.04
C VAL A 58 -9.23 7.81 0.28
N ASP A 59 -8.31 8.27 1.12
CA ASP A 59 -8.04 9.68 1.34
C ASP A 59 -6.82 10.08 0.52
N LEU A 60 -6.83 11.28 -0.07
CA LEU A 60 -5.69 11.82 -0.80
C LEU A 60 -5.21 13.10 -0.11
N ARG A 61 -3.90 13.37 -0.15
CA ARG A 61 -3.31 14.59 0.40
C ARG A 61 -2.32 15.17 -0.59
N PHE A 62 -2.57 16.40 -1.01
CA PHE A 62 -1.73 17.16 -1.92
C PHE A 62 -1.03 18.29 -1.17
N PHE A 63 0.27 18.40 -1.31
CA PHE A 63 1.10 19.34 -0.56
C PHE A 63 1.47 20.56 -1.41
N LEU A 64 1.84 21.65 -0.75
CA LEU A 64 2.25 22.92 -1.35
C LEU A 64 1.17 23.64 -2.17
N ALA A 65 -0.10 23.26 -2.01
CA ALA A 65 -1.21 23.93 -2.69
C ALA A 65 -1.44 25.37 -2.18
N GLN A 66 -1.08 25.67 -0.93
CA GLN A 66 -1.22 27.01 -0.32
C GLN A 66 -2.61 27.63 -0.52
N GLY A 67 -3.67 26.84 -0.25
CA GLY A 67 -5.06 27.26 -0.46
C GLY A 67 -5.57 27.22 -1.91
N ALA A 68 -4.71 27.02 -2.91
CA ALA A 68 -5.13 26.90 -4.30
C ALA A 68 -5.99 25.64 -4.55
N PRO A 69 -7.04 25.71 -5.39
CA PRO A 69 -7.89 24.55 -5.69
C PRO A 69 -7.14 23.42 -6.39
N VAL A 70 -7.08 22.26 -5.75
CA VAL A 70 -6.50 21.03 -6.30
C VAL A 70 -7.57 20.25 -7.04
N THR A 71 -7.37 20.00 -8.34
CA THR A 71 -8.17 19.04 -9.11
C THR A 71 -7.48 17.68 -9.10
N TYR A 72 -8.25 16.59 -8.99
CA TYR A 72 -7.69 15.24 -8.86
C TYR A 72 -8.48 14.18 -9.64
N TRP A 73 -7.77 13.15 -10.07
CA TRP A 73 -8.24 12.10 -10.97
C TRP A 73 -7.81 10.71 -10.49
N GLU A 74 -8.60 9.68 -10.83
CA GLU A 74 -8.13 8.30 -10.87
C GLU A 74 -7.70 7.97 -12.31
N CYS A 75 -6.51 7.40 -12.46
CA CYS A 75 -5.98 6.95 -13.74
C CYS A 75 -6.25 5.45 -13.93
N VAL A 76 -7.01 5.11 -14.97
CA VAL A 76 -7.35 3.73 -15.35
C VAL A 76 -6.81 3.44 -16.74
N GLY A 77 -5.59 2.89 -16.78
CA GLY A 77 -4.77 2.90 -18.00
C GLY A 77 -4.46 4.35 -18.38
N ASP A 78 -4.72 4.71 -19.63
CA ASP A 78 -4.50 6.07 -20.16
C ASP A 78 -5.70 7.00 -19.94
N ARG A 79 -6.80 6.49 -19.38
CA ARG A 79 -8.01 7.28 -19.13
C ARG A 79 -7.97 7.95 -17.76
N ALA A 80 -8.17 9.26 -17.74
CA ALA A 80 -8.34 10.06 -16.54
C ALA A 80 -9.84 10.16 -16.17
N ALA A 81 -10.22 9.63 -15.00
CA ALA A 81 -11.54 9.84 -14.42
C ALA A 81 -11.46 10.96 -13.38
N ARG A 82 -12.04 12.12 -13.68
CA ARG A 82 -12.06 13.26 -12.73
C ARG A 82 -12.89 12.88 -11.51
N LEU A 83 -12.29 12.95 -10.33
CA LEU A 83 -12.93 12.63 -9.06
C LEU A 83 -13.50 13.88 -8.38
N GLY A 84 -12.79 15.00 -8.47
CA GLY A 84 -13.27 16.25 -7.89
C GLY A 84 -12.25 17.38 -7.94
N GLN A 85 -12.58 18.45 -7.24
CA GLN A 85 -11.73 19.60 -6.98
C GLN A 85 -11.99 20.11 -5.57
N GLN A 86 -10.94 20.46 -4.84
CA GLN A 86 -11.07 20.95 -3.47
C GLN A 86 -9.92 21.90 -3.13
N ALA A 87 -10.20 22.86 -2.27
CA ALA A 87 -9.20 23.73 -1.65
C ALA A 87 -9.24 23.55 -0.13
N THR A 88 -8.13 23.82 0.53
CA THR A 88 -8.08 23.96 2.00
C THR A 88 -7.47 25.31 2.30
N PRO A 89 -8.29 26.35 2.57
CA PRO A 89 -7.80 27.70 2.88
C PRO A 89 -6.77 27.65 4.01
N ASP A 90 -5.76 28.53 3.92
CA ASP A 90 -4.74 28.73 4.95
C ASP A 90 -3.94 27.46 5.32
N SER A 91 -3.90 26.47 4.43
CA SER A 91 -3.11 25.26 4.62
C SER A 91 -2.17 25.00 3.45
N ALA A 92 -0.94 24.61 3.79
CA ALA A 92 0.00 24.05 2.83
C ALA A 92 -0.45 22.67 2.31
N ILE A 93 -1.44 22.02 2.93
CA ILE A 93 -1.91 20.69 2.58
C ILE A 93 -3.39 20.74 2.23
N THR A 94 -3.74 20.33 1.02
CA THR A 94 -5.14 20.06 0.65
C THR A 94 -5.48 18.61 0.97
N SER A 95 -6.39 18.41 1.93
CA SER A 95 -6.86 17.08 2.34
C SER A 95 -8.15 16.70 1.63
N LEU A 96 -8.06 15.72 0.74
CA LEU A 96 -9.16 15.18 -0.05
C LEU A 96 -9.72 13.94 0.68
N LEU A 97 -10.47 14.18 1.74
CA LEU A 97 -11.05 13.11 2.56
C LEU A 97 -12.19 12.43 1.79
N ALA A 98 -12.23 11.11 1.83
CA ALA A 98 -13.23 10.28 1.13
C ALA A 98 -13.19 10.49 -0.39
N ALA A 99 -12.01 10.79 -0.94
CA ALA A 99 -11.82 11.08 -2.35
C ALA A 99 -12.46 10.00 -3.24
N VAL A 100 -12.34 8.73 -2.86
CA VAL A 100 -12.99 7.64 -3.61
C VAL A 100 -13.20 6.38 -2.75
N PRO A 101 -14.30 5.62 -2.93
CA PRO A 101 -14.48 4.32 -2.29
C PRO A 101 -13.48 3.28 -2.79
N TRP A 102 -13.15 2.29 -1.95
CA TRP A 102 -12.39 1.11 -2.38
C TRP A 102 -13.13 0.34 -3.46
N SER A 103 -12.39 -0.31 -4.35
CA SER A 103 -12.94 -1.09 -5.46
C SER A 103 -12.49 -2.54 -5.42
N CYS A 104 -13.38 -3.43 -5.82
CA CYS A 104 -13.06 -4.84 -5.99
C CYS A 104 -12.46 -5.15 -7.38
N ASP A 105 -12.56 -4.24 -8.35
CA ASP A 105 -12.04 -4.47 -9.71
C ASP A 105 -10.55 -4.13 -9.84
N ARG A 106 -10.07 -3.25 -8.96
CA ARG A 106 -8.72 -2.69 -9.03
C ARG A 106 -8.18 -2.57 -7.63
N LEU A 107 -7.23 -3.44 -7.29
CA LEU A 107 -6.58 -3.40 -5.99
C LEU A 107 -5.52 -2.31 -5.96
N VAL A 108 -4.79 -2.11 -7.04
CA VAL A 108 -3.85 -1.01 -7.19
C VAL A 108 -4.53 0.11 -7.95
N ARG A 109 -4.45 1.33 -7.41
CA ARG A 109 -5.09 2.51 -7.97
C ARG A 109 -4.08 3.62 -8.05
N ARG A 110 -4.08 4.32 -9.18
CA ARG A 110 -3.18 5.43 -9.49
C ARG A 110 -3.99 6.70 -9.50
N PHE A 111 -3.48 7.72 -8.83
CA PHE A 111 -4.11 9.02 -8.73
C PHE A 111 -3.14 10.08 -9.19
N THR A 112 -3.68 11.08 -9.87
CA THR A 112 -2.95 12.31 -10.18
C THR A 112 -3.73 13.50 -9.67
N ALA A 113 -3.02 14.57 -9.38
CA ALA A 113 -3.60 15.82 -8.94
C ALA A 113 -2.77 16.99 -9.45
N SER A 114 -3.44 18.13 -9.65
CA SER A 114 -2.77 19.35 -10.08
C SER A 114 -3.43 20.58 -9.50
N THR A 115 -2.63 21.62 -9.30
CA THR A 115 -3.09 22.96 -8.92
C THR A 115 -2.19 24.01 -9.56
N THR A 116 -2.72 25.22 -9.73
CA THR A 116 -1.94 26.39 -10.11
C THR A 116 -1.91 27.32 -8.91
N THR A 117 -0.71 27.57 -8.36
CA THR A 117 -0.53 28.46 -7.20
C THR A 117 -0.75 29.93 -7.59
N ALA A 118 -0.81 30.82 -6.59
CA ALA A 118 -1.11 32.24 -6.80
C ALA A 118 -0.08 32.97 -7.68
N ASP A 119 1.16 32.48 -7.72
CA ASP A 119 2.25 32.93 -8.59
C ASP A 119 2.17 32.37 -10.03
N GLY A 120 1.16 31.56 -10.33
CA GLY A 120 0.98 30.91 -11.64
C GLY A 120 1.73 29.59 -11.80
N THR A 121 2.47 29.12 -10.79
CA THR A 121 3.22 27.86 -10.88
C THR A 121 2.28 26.65 -10.94
N LEU A 122 2.43 25.80 -11.95
CA LEU A 122 1.69 24.54 -12.07
C LEU A 122 2.38 23.46 -11.24
N LEU A 123 1.69 22.98 -10.22
CA LEU A 123 2.10 21.84 -9.40
C LEU A 123 1.33 20.60 -9.85
N ARG A 124 2.05 19.49 -10.08
CA ARG A 124 1.48 18.18 -10.42
C ARG A 124 2.05 17.11 -9.49
N GLY A 125 1.20 16.22 -9.01
CA GLY A 125 1.58 15.11 -8.17
C GLY A 125 0.93 13.82 -8.64
N GLU A 126 1.61 12.71 -8.40
CA GLU A 126 1.15 11.36 -8.71
C GLU A 126 1.42 10.45 -7.51
N THR A 127 0.51 9.51 -7.28
CA THR A 127 0.65 8.51 -6.21
C THR A 127 -0.12 7.25 -6.58
N SER A 128 0.31 6.12 -6.07
CA SER A 128 -0.46 4.88 -6.11
C SER A 128 -0.77 4.37 -4.70
N VAL A 129 -1.89 3.67 -4.57
CA VAL A 129 -2.23 2.96 -3.33
C VAL A 129 -2.85 1.63 -3.67
N ARG A 130 -2.61 0.67 -2.79
CA ARG A 130 -3.31 -0.61 -2.80
C ARG A 130 -4.46 -0.60 -1.81
N THR A 131 -5.68 -0.85 -2.28
CA THR A 131 -6.82 -1.16 -1.42
C THR A 131 -6.87 -2.66 -1.12
N PRO A 132 -7.38 -3.08 0.04
CA PRO A 132 -7.52 -4.49 0.38
C PRO A 132 -8.31 -5.29 -0.65
N SER A 133 -8.01 -6.59 -0.74
CA SER A 133 -8.75 -7.51 -1.61
C SER A 133 -10.19 -7.74 -1.12
N CYS A 134 -11.09 -8.03 -2.06
CA CYS A 134 -12.50 -8.28 -1.72
C CYS A 134 -12.76 -9.63 -1.06
N ALA A 135 -11.74 -10.49 -1.02
CA ALA A 135 -11.75 -11.69 -0.19
C ALA A 135 -11.99 -11.36 1.29
N ARG A 136 -11.57 -10.17 1.75
CA ARG A 136 -11.76 -9.72 3.14
C ARG A 136 -12.88 -8.70 3.33
N ARG A 137 -13.50 -8.22 2.25
CA ARG A 137 -14.62 -7.27 2.31
C ARG A 137 -15.81 -7.88 3.03
N PHE A 138 -16.15 -9.11 2.69
CA PHE A 138 -17.31 -9.78 3.25
C PHE A 138 -16.93 -10.79 4.32
N ALA A 139 -17.82 -10.96 5.31
CA ALA A 139 -17.73 -12.05 6.27
C ALA A 139 -19.05 -12.82 6.29
N VAL A 140 -18.96 -14.14 6.35
CA VAL A 140 -20.10 -15.02 6.61
C VAL A 140 -19.95 -15.56 8.03
N ALA A 141 -20.89 -15.20 8.89
CA ALA A 141 -20.94 -15.65 10.27
C ALA A 141 -22.21 -16.47 10.51
N ALA A 142 -22.04 -17.62 11.14
CA ALA A 142 -23.12 -18.50 11.57
C ALA A 142 -22.73 -19.17 12.88
N PRO A 143 -23.69 -19.60 13.72
CA PRO A 143 -23.40 -20.43 14.87
C PRO A 143 -22.57 -21.65 14.45
N PRO A 144 -21.54 -22.05 15.22
CA PRO A 144 -20.71 -23.20 14.86
C PRO A 144 -21.50 -24.51 14.87
N ARG A 145 -22.58 -24.56 15.66
CA ARG A 145 -23.46 -25.71 15.79
C ARG A 145 -24.91 -25.30 15.99
N VAL A 146 -25.84 -26.04 15.39
CA VAL A 146 -27.29 -25.96 15.64
C VAL A 146 -27.91 -27.35 15.72
N ARG A 147 -29.10 -27.46 16.33
CA ARG A 147 -29.89 -28.70 16.30
C ARG A 147 -30.64 -28.80 14.96
N PRO A 148 -30.89 -30.01 14.45
CA PRO A 148 -31.74 -30.19 13.28
C PRO A 148 -33.12 -29.55 13.47
N GLY A 149 -33.63 -28.88 12.44
CA GLY A 149 -34.92 -28.17 12.46
C GLY A 149 -34.90 -26.80 13.12
N THR A 150 -33.88 -26.46 13.91
CA THR A 150 -33.74 -25.13 14.54
C THR A 150 -33.40 -24.06 13.48
N PRO A 151 -33.99 -22.85 13.56
CA PRO A 151 -33.60 -21.74 12.69
C PRO A 151 -32.11 -21.41 12.80
N LEU A 152 -31.38 -21.54 11.70
CA LEU A 152 -29.99 -21.14 11.53
C LEU A 152 -29.96 -19.70 11.00
N ARG A 153 -29.51 -18.75 11.82
CA ARG A 153 -29.28 -17.36 11.40
C ARG A 153 -27.87 -17.22 10.81
N VAL A 154 -27.80 -16.93 9.51
CA VAL A 154 -26.55 -16.65 8.80
C VAL A 154 -26.45 -15.14 8.60
N ARG A 155 -25.44 -14.52 9.19
CA ARG A 155 -25.13 -13.10 9.01
C ARG A 155 -24.06 -12.95 7.94
N VAL A 156 -24.35 -12.20 6.89
CA VAL A 156 -23.37 -11.76 5.89
C VAL A 156 -23.07 -10.29 6.14
N ALA A 157 -21.84 -9.95 6.50
CA ALA A 157 -21.43 -8.57 6.77
C ALA A 157 -20.61 -8.01 5.59
N ASP A 158 -20.92 -6.79 5.16
CA ASP A 158 -20.05 -5.96 4.31
C ASP A 158 -19.22 -5.08 5.24
N ARG A 159 -17.95 -5.47 5.45
CA ARG A 159 -17.06 -4.77 6.38
C ARG A 159 -16.68 -3.38 5.90
N TRP A 160 -16.87 -3.09 4.61
CA TRP A 160 -16.54 -1.77 4.05
C TRP A 160 -17.74 -0.83 4.06
N ALA A 161 -18.95 -1.32 4.34
CA ALA A 161 -20.20 -0.56 4.34
C ALA A 161 -20.49 0.19 3.01
N LEU A 162 -19.89 -0.24 1.89
CA LEU A 162 -20.05 0.45 0.61
C LEU A 162 -21.29 -0.02 -0.16
N GLY A 163 -21.77 -1.24 0.09
CA GLY A 163 -22.85 -1.82 -0.72
C GLY A 163 -22.50 -1.91 -2.21
N GLY A 164 -23.52 -1.92 -3.07
CA GLY A 164 -23.33 -1.78 -4.53
C GLY A 164 -22.59 -2.93 -5.23
N ILE A 165 -22.43 -4.07 -4.56
CA ILE A 165 -21.86 -5.29 -5.14
C ILE A 165 -22.89 -6.41 -5.11
N ALA A 166 -23.08 -7.04 -6.27
CA ALA A 166 -23.84 -8.26 -6.39
C ALA A 166 -23.09 -9.41 -5.70
N THR A 167 -23.75 -10.08 -4.76
CA THR A 167 -23.19 -11.23 -4.05
C THR A 167 -24.18 -12.39 -4.10
N ARG A 168 -23.68 -13.62 -4.08
CA ARG A 168 -24.51 -14.83 -4.09
C ARG A 168 -24.10 -15.75 -2.95
N LEU A 169 -25.00 -16.00 -2.01
CA LEU A 169 -24.77 -16.98 -0.95
C LEU A 169 -25.31 -18.34 -1.39
N CYS A 170 -24.44 -19.33 -1.46
CA CYS A 170 -24.78 -20.72 -1.67
C CYS A 170 -24.65 -21.51 -0.37
N VAL A 171 -25.62 -22.38 -0.12
CA VAL A 171 -25.66 -23.32 1.00
C VAL A 171 -25.58 -24.72 0.41
N THR A 172 -24.55 -25.49 0.77
CA THR A 172 -24.42 -26.90 0.42
C THR A 172 -24.76 -27.75 1.63
N ASP A 173 -25.73 -28.65 1.50
CA ASP A 173 -26.10 -29.61 2.54
C ASP A 173 -25.15 -30.83 2.57
N PRO A 174 -25.22 -31.69 3.60
CA PRO A 174 -24.36 -32.86 3.72
C PRO A 174 -24.52 -33.90 2.60
N GLY A 175 -25.67 -33.94 1.93
CA GLY A 175 -25.95 -34.83 0.79
C GLY A 175 -25.49 -34.25 -0.55
N GLY A 176 -24.91 -33.06 -0.57
CA GLY A 176 -24.43 -32.38 -1.78
C GLY A 176 -25.46 -31.47 -2.44
N GLY A 177 -26.69 -31.37 -1.92
CA GLY A 177 -27.70 -30.44 -2.41
C GLY A 177 -27.23 -28.99 -2.22
N ARG A 178 -27.49 -28.12 -3.21
CA ARG A 178 -27.00 -26.74 -3.24
C ARG A 178 -28.13 -25.74 -3.52
N ASP A 179 -28.43 -24.85 -2.58
CA ASP A 179 -29.35 -23.71 -2.73
C ASP A 179 -28.55 -22.40 -2.78
N CYS A 180 -28.79 -21.54 -3.78
CA CYS A 180 -28.08 -20.27 -3.94
C CYS A 180 -29.05 -19.10 -4.01
N ARG A 181 -28.78 -18.03 -3.26
CA ARG A 181 -29.59 -16.81 -3.22
C ARG A 181 -28.74 -15.58 -3.49
N GLN A 182 -29.27 -14.67 -4.32
CA GLN A 182 -28.67 -13.35 -4.50
C GLN A 182 -28.87 -12.53 -3.23
N LEU A 183 -27.82 -11.82 -2.81
CA LEU A 183 -27.85 -10.89 -1.70
C LEU A 183 -27.39 -9.52 -2.19
N ALA A 184 -28.27 -8.54 -2.03
CA ALA A 184 -27.99 -7.14 -2.32
C ALA A 184 -27.80 -6.35 -1.02
N PHE A 185 -26.73 -5.57 -0.98
CA PHE A 185 -26.44 -4.61 0.08
C PHE A 185 -26.78 -3.21 -0.44
N ALA A 186 -27.71 -2.54 0.24
CA ALA A 186 -27.92 -1.12 0.03
C ALA A 186 -26.63 -0.35 0.40
N ALA A 187 -26.42 0.83 -0.18
CA ALA A 187 -25.32 1.70 0.22
C ALA A 187 -25.40 1.97 1.74
N GLY A 188 -24.27 1.88 2.44
CA GLY A 188 -24.21 2.01 3.91
C GLY A 188 -24.64 0.79 4.72
N ALA A 189 -25.27 -0.23 4.09
CA ALA A 189 -25.67 -1.44 4.82
C ALA A 189 -24.45 -2.29 5.20
N THR A 190 -24.25 -2.49 6.51
CA THR A 190 -23.10 -3.25 7.04
C THR A 190 -23.36 -4.75 7.14
N ALA A 191 -24.62 -5.20 7.12
CA ALA A 191 -24.96 -6.61 7.21
C ALA A 191 -26.34 -6.96 6.64
N ARG A 192 -26.49 -8.23 6.25
CA ARG A 192 -27.75 -8.91 5.96
C ARG A 192 -27.81 -10.20 6.76
N THR A 193 -28.99 -10.54 7.25
CA THR A 193 -29.24 -11.80 7.97
C THR A 193 -30.22 -12.64 7.19
N LEU A 194 -29.88 -13.91 6.99
CA LEU A 194 -30.71 -14.92 6.38
C LEU A 194 -31.06 -15.97 7.42
N THR A 195 -32.29 -16.47 7.37
CA THR A 195 -32.72 -17.57 8.22
C THR A 195 -32.90 -18.81 7.37
N LEU A 196 -32.16 -19.86 7.72
CA LEU A 196 -32.26 -21.19 7.12
C LEU A 196 -32.85 -22.16 8.15
N ARG A 197 -33.46 -23.26 7.70
CA ARG A 197 -33.96 -24.32 8.60
C ARG A 197 -33.38 -25.67 8.18
N PRO A 198 -32.11 -25.96 8.53
CA PRO A 198 -31.46 -27.20 8.13
C PRO A 198 -32.09 -28.40 8.85
N ARG A 199 -32.53 -29.41 8.10
CA ARG A 199 -33.18 -30.62 8.65
C ARG A 199 -32.25 -31.84 8.68
N THR A 200 -31.32 -31.92 7.73
CA THR A 200 -30.38 -33.04 7.61
C THR A 200 -29.26 -32.91 8.62
N ARG A 201 -28.85 -34.02 9.25
CA ARG A 201 -27.69 -34.04 10.14
C ARG A 201 -26.40 -34.03 9.32
N GLY A 202 -25.39 -33.28 9.75
CA GLY A 202 -24.07 -33.22 9.10
C GLY A 202 -23.48 -31.81 9.09
N VAL A 203 -22.48 -31.58 8.24
CA VAL A 203 -21.83 -30.27 8.09
C VAL A 203 -22.36 -29.56 6.86
N TYR A 204 -22.94 -28.39 7.06
CA TYR A 204 -23.37 -27.49 5.98
C TYR A 204 -22.23 -26.56 5.62
N ARG A 205 -22.01 -26.34 4.31
CA ARG A 205 -21.06 -25.35 3.79
C ARG A 205 -21.79 -24.11 3.30
N LEU A 206 -21.41 -22.96 3.83
CA LEU A 206 -21.86 -21.65 3.39
C LEU A 206 -20.76 -21.05 2.51
N GLU A 207 -21.08 -20.68 1.28
CA GLU A 207 -20.15 -20.03 0.35
C GLU A 207 -20.78 -18.75 -0.19
N LEU A 208 -20.26 -17.59 0.21
CA LEU A 208 -20.58 -16.32 -0.39
C LEU A 208 -19.65 -16.07 -1.57
N GLN A 209 -20.22 -15.91 -2.76
CA GLN A 209 -19.52 -15.57 -3.98
C GLN A 209 -19.61 -14.06 -4.21
N VAL A 210 -18.44 -13.45 -4.44
CA VAL A 210 -18.25 -12.02 -4.64
C VAL A 210 -17.28 -11.86 -5.80
N ARG A 211 -17.80 -11.73 -7.04
CA ARG A 211 -16.99 -11.79 -8.26
C ARG A 211 -16.12 -13.05 -8.28
N ALA A 212 -14.80 -12.91 -8.43
CA ALA A 212 -13.84 -14.02 -8.39
C ALA A 212 -13.52 -14.51 -6.97
N SER A 213 -13.91 -13.76 -5.93
CA SER A 213 -13.64 -14.11 -4.53
C SER A 213 -14.73 -14.98 -3.93
N ARG A 214 -14.36 -15.84 -2.97
CA ARG A 214 -15.28 -16.70 -2.22
C ARG A 214 -14.98 -16.61 -0.73
N VAL A 215 -16.01 -16.35 0.07
CA VAL A 215 -15.93 -16.37 1.53
C VAL A 215 -16.69 -17.59 2.02
N ARG A 216 -16.05 -18.42 2.84
CA ARG A 216 -16.62 -19.70 3.29
C ARG A 216 -16.81 -19.72 4.80
N ALA A 217 -17.87 -20.41 5.21
CA ALA A 217 -18.12 -20.79 6.59
C ALA A 217 -18.74 -22.19 6.63
N THR A 218 -18.68 -22.84 7.78
CA THR A 218 -19.27 -24.16 7.99
C THR A 218 -20.14 -24.15 9.24
N VAL A 219 -21.20 -24.95 9.23
CA VAL A 219 -22.11 -25.11 10.37
C VAL A 219 -22.37 -26.59 10.61
N ALA A 220 -22.13 -27.06 11.83
CA ALA A 220 -22.49 -28.41 12.24
C ALA A 220 -23.96 -28.49 12.65
N VAL A 221 -24.73 -29.39 12.02
CA VAL A 221 -26.16 -29.61 12.31
C VAL A 221 -26.33 -30.99 12.90
N GLY A 222 -26.66 -31.07 14.20
CA GLY A 222 -26.85 -32.37 14.88
C GLY A 222 -25.60 -33.26 14.99
N VAL A 223 -24.41 -32.72 14.68
CA VAL A 223 -23.09 -33.37 14.79
C VAL A 223 -22.12 -32.48 15.57
N ARG A 224 -20.94 -33.01 15.96
CA ARG A 224 -19.87 -32.21 16.58
C ARG A 224 -19.18 -31.37 15.50
N SER A 225 -18.90 -30.10 15.79
CA SER A 225 -18.06 -29.26 14.92
C SER A 225 -16.60 -29.60 15.15
N ALA A 226 -15.81 -29.65 14.08
CA ALA A 226 -14.36 -29.58 14.22
C ALA A 226 -13.99 -28.20 14.80
N PRO A 227 -13.01 -28.12 15.72
CA PRO A 227 -12.50 -26.84 16.19
C PRO A 227 -11.79 -26.13 15.02
N VAL A 228 -12.17 -24.88 14.76
CA VAL A 228 -11.47 -24.02 13.81
C VAL A 228 -10.24 -23.46 14.52
N ARG A 229 -9.05 -23.83 14.08
CA ARG A 229 -7.81 -23.24 14.60
C ARG A 229 -7.75 -21.77 14.15
N ALA A 230 -7.78 -20.85 15.10
CA ALA A 230 -7.56 -19.44 14.81
C ALA A 230 -6.12 -19.22 14.32
N LEU A 231 -5.97 -18.46 13.23
CA LEU A 231 -4.67 -18.04 12.75
C LEU A 231 -4.07 -17.00 13.71
N PRO A 232 -2.74 -17.01 13.96
CA PRO A 232 -2.08 -15.99 14.76
C PRO A 232 -2.22 -14.60 14.13
N THR A 233 -2.22 -13.57 14.96
CA THR A 233 -2.23 -12.17 14.50
C THR A 233 -0.84 -11.67 14.19
N VAL A 234 -0.66 -11.02 13.05
CA VAL A 234 0.54 -10.26 12.65
C VAL A 234 0.16 -8.78 12.59
N LEU A 235 0.91 -7.91 13.25
CA LEU A 235 0.71 -6.46 13.17
C LEU A 235 1.64 -5.87 12.10
N ALA A 236 1.08 -5.15 11.13
CA ALA A 236 1.82 -4.29 10.20
C ALA A 236 1.58 -2.83 10.60
N THR A 237 2.64 -2.12 11.02
CA THR A 237 2.54 -0.78 11.64
C THR A 237 3.72 0.07 11.22
N GLY A 238 3.64 1.39 11.29
CA GLY A 238 4.75 2.26 10.88
C GLY A 238 4.28 3.61 10.37
N ASP A 239 5.18 4.33 9.69
CA ASP A 239 4.85 5.59 9.03
C ASP A 239 4.33 5.36 7.60
N SER A 240 4.36 6.39 6.75
CA SER A 240 3.88 6.28 5.36
C SER A 240 4.64 5.23 4.53
N THR A 241 5.84 4.79 4.94
CA THR A 241 6.60 3.75 4.23
C THR A 241 5.98 2.36 4.33
N MET A 242 5.07 2.15 5.29
CA MET A 242 4.30 0.91 5.40
C MET A 242 3.00 0.92 4.61
N GLN A 243 2.63 2.05 3.98
CA GLN A 243 1.46 2.10 3.11
C GLN A 243 1.67 1.21 1.89
N GLY A 244 0.67 0.42 1.54
CA GLY A 244 0.74 -0.62 0.52
C GLY A 244 1.41 -1.92 1.00
N VAL A 245 2.52 -1.84 1.74
CA VAL A 245 3.25 -3.00 2.27
C VAL A 245 2.36 -3.85 3.17
N GLU A 246 1.64 -3.24 4.09
CA GLU A 246 0.69 -3.88 5.00
C GLU A 246 -0.41 -4.67 4.28
N SER A 247 -0.92 -4.14 3.17
CA SER A 247 -1.97 -4.78 2.36
C SER A 247 -1.43 -5.95 1.54
N PHE A 248 -0.23 -5.82 0.95
CA PHE A 248 0.42 -6.95 0.28
C PHE A 248 0.83 -8.05 1.26
N LEU A 249 1.38 -7.67 2.42
CA LEU A 249 1.73 -8.60 3.49
C LEU A 249 0.51 -9.38 3.98
N ALA A 250 -0.65 -8.73 4.06
CA ALA A 250 -1.91 -9.36 4.41
C ALA A 250 -2.30 -10.48 3.45
N ASP A 251 -2.18 -10.28 2.14
CA ASP A 251 -2.49 -11.34 1.17
C ASP A 251 -1.44 -12.45 1.18
N ASP A 252 -0.15 -12.08 1.25
CA ASP A 252 0.97 -13.02 1.26
C ASP A 252 1.04 -13.90 2.52
N LEU A 253 0.27 -13.58 3.58
CA LEU A 253 0.19 -14.37 4.82
C LEU A 253 -1.20 -14.95 5.08
N ALA A 254 -2.17 -14.80 4.17
CA ALA A 254 -3.58 -15.07 4.44
C ALA A 254 -3.91 -16.54 4.82
N ASP A 255 -3.05 -17.49 4.48
CA ASP A 255 -3.14 -18.91 4.81
C ASP A 255 -2.55 -19.27 6.18
N VAL A 256 -1.64 -18.44 6.73
CA VAL A 256 -0.91 -18.73 7.97
C VAL A 256 -1.13 -17.72 9.09
N ALA A 257 -1.63 -16.52 8.78
CA ALA A 257 -1.83 -15.45 9.76
C ALA A 257 -2.97 -14.50 9.39
N THR A 258 -3.50 -13.82 10.41
CA THR A 258 -4.36 -12.64 10.23
C THR A 258 -3.50 -11.40 10.38
N VAL A 259 -3.35 -10.61 9.31
CA VAL A 259 -2.62 -9.33 9.36
C VAL A 259 -3.56 -8.19 9.75
N GLU A 260 -3.19 -7.46 10.79
CA GLU A 260 -3.83 -6.22 11.26
C GLU A 260 -2.94 -5.01 10.90
N SER A 261 -3.52 -3.97 10.33
CA SER A 261 -2.81 -2.75 9.92
C SER A 261 -3.06 -1.59 10.89
N ASP A 262 -2.01 -0.86 11.27
CA ASP A 262 -2.09 0.43 12.00
C ASP A 262 -0.96 1.35 11.51
N VAL A 263 -1.04 1.74 10.23
CA VAL A 263 -0.10 2.66 9.58
C VAL A 263 -0.46 4.11 9.89
N ARG A 264 0.55 4.94 10.19
CA ARG A 264 0.41 6.33 10.63
C ARG A 264 1.24 7.27 9.75
N PRO A 265 0.70 7.72 8.61
CA PRO A 265 1.43 8.59 7.68
C PRO A 265 1.89 9.90 8.34
N GLY A 266 3.14 10.28 8.09
CA GLY A 266 3.76 11.49 8.65
C GLY A 266 4.13 11.41 10.14
N PHE A 267 4.03 10.23 10.75
CA PHE A 267 4.29 10.03 12.17
C PHE A 267 5.74 9.57 12.38
N GLY A 268 6.67 10.51 12.53
CA GLY A 268 8.09 10.24 12.78
C GLY A 268 8.41 9.96 14.25
N LEU A 269 9.49 9.20 14.51
CA LEU A 269 10.04 8.92 15.83
C LEU A 269 10.66 10.15 16.49
N SER A 270 11.17 11.10 15.70
CA SER A 270 11.68 12.36 16.24
C SER A 270 10.60 13.32 16.70
N THR A 271 9.36 13.16 16.22
CA THR A 271 8.26 14.11 16.49
C THR A 271 7.13 13.53 17.35
N ARG A 272 7.10 12.20 17.57
CA ARG A 272 5.97 11.51 18.22
C ARG A 272 6.42 10.41 19.17
N ASP A 273 5.63 10.17 20.22
CA ASP A 273 5.83 9.05 21.16
C ASP A 273 5.34 7.72 20.56
N TRP A 274 6.14 7.15 19.67
CA TRP A 274 5.91 5.81 19.12
C TRP A 274 5.95 4.69 20.16
N SER A 275 6.61 4.95 21.29
CA SER A 275 6.68 4.04 22.42
C SER A 275 5.29 3.80 23.03
N SER A 276 4.51 4.88 23.19
CA SER A 276 3.11 4.81 23.63
C SER A 276 2.21 4.13 22.60
N VAL A 277 2.43 4.41 21.30
CA VAL A 277 1.72 3.73 20.21
C VAL A 277 1.96 2.22 20.27
N ALA A 278 3.21 1.79 20.38
CA ALA A 278 3.58 0.38 20.47
C ALA A 278 2.92 -0.32 21.67
N ARG A 279 2.87 0.36 22.83
CA ARG A 279 2.19 -0.15 24.03
C ARG A 279 0.70 -0.37 23.79
N SER A 280 0.02 0.62 23.19
CA SER A 280 -1.40 0.55 22.88
C SER A 280 -1.72 -0.59 21.88
N GLN A 281 -0.91 -0.70 20.82
CA GLN A 281 -1.07 -1.74 19.81
C GLN A 281 -0.87 -3.15 20.39
N VAL A 282 0.16 -3.35 21.22
CA VAL A 282 0.40 -4.62 21.92
C VAL A 282 -0.76 -4.99 22.85
N ALA A 283 -1.24 -4.04 23.66
CA ALA A 283 -2.32 -4.28 24.59
C ALA A 283 -3.62 -4.67 23.86
N ARG A 284 -3.93 -3.99 22.76
CA ARG A 284 -5.14 -4.22 21.96
C ARG A 284 -5.08 -5.53 21.18
N LEU A 285 -3.98 -5.79 20.47
CA LEU A 285 -3.92 -6.83 19.44
C LEU A 285 -3.21 -8.11 19.87
N ARG A 286 -2.32 -8.03 20.88
CA ARG A 286 -1.48 -9.16 21.34
C ARG A 286 -0.85 -9.94 20.16
N PRO A 287 -0.15 -9.25 19.22
CA PRO A 287 0.30 -9.88 17.99
C PRO A 287 1.37 -10.94 18.27
N ARG A 288 1.41 -12.00 17.45
CA ARG A 288 2.45 -13.03 17.45
C ARG A 288 3.70 -12.61 16.67
N ALA A 289 3.52 -11.70 15.72
CA ALA A 289 4.62 -11.03 15.04
C ALA A 289 4.27 -9.57 14.72
N VAL A 290 5.28 -8.72 14.66
CA VAL A 290 5.14 -7.30 14.27
C VAL A 290 6.10 -7.03 13.11
N VAL A 291 5.60 -6.45 12.02
CA VAL A 291 6.40 -5.91 10.91
C VAL A 291 6.24 -4.40 10.92
N TYR A 292 7.33 -3.65 11.00
CA TYR A 292 7.24 -2.19 10.99
C TYR A 292 8.41 -1.49 10.30
N SER A 293 8.12 -0.28 9.79
CA SER A 293 9.09 0.65 9.19
C SER A 293 8.81 2.07 9.70
N LEU A 294 9.86 2.80 10.07
CA LEU A 294 9.82 4.19 10.54
C LEU A 294 11.04 4.94 10.03
N GLY A 295 10.85 6.09 9.40
CA GLY A 295 11.98 6.94 9.04
C GLY A 295 11.75 7.99 7.95
N ALA A 296 10.61 7.99 7.26
CA ALA A 296 10.38 8.92 6.15
C ALA A 296 10.17 10.37 6.64
N ALA A 297 9.69 10.52 7.87
CA ALA A 297 9.39 11.82 8.50
C ALA A 297 10.41 12.21 9.59
N GLU A 298 11.69 11.86 9.39
CA GLU A 298 12.78 12.18 10.33
C GLU A 298 13.64 13.35 9.85
N GLY A 299 14.62 13.74 10.67
CA GLY A 299 15.51 14.88 10.46
C GLY A 299 15.42 15.95 11.54
N PHE A 300 14.46 15.81 12.47
CA PHE A 300 14.27 16.76 13.56
C PHE A 300 15.20 16.46 14.75
N PRO A 301 15.54 17.46 15.57
CA PRO A 301 16.28 17.25 16.81
C PRO A 301 15.61 16.22 17.73
N LEU A 302 16.41 15.52 18.53
CA LEU A 302 15.93 14.60 19.56
C LEU A 302 16.37 15.09 20.93
N SER A 303 15.46 15.08 21.89
CA SER A 303 15.82 15.26 23.30
C SER A 303 16.32 13.93 23.88
N THR A 304 17.50 13.94 24.49
CA THR A 304 18.09 12.81 25.21
C THR A 304 17.44 12.63 26.59
N PRO A 305 17.63 11.49 27.28
CA PRO A 305 17.15 11.31 28.65
C PRO A 305 17.67 12.36 29.65
N GLY A 306 18.84 12.95 29.38
CA GLY A 306 19.42 14.04 30.19
C GLY A 306 18.86 15.43 29.84
N GLY A 307 17.89 15.54 28.92
CA GLY A 307 17.28 16.80 28.50
C GLY A 307 18.04 17.57 27.43
N ALA A 308 19.24 17.12 27.02
CA ALA A 308 19.99 17.75 25.94
C ALA A 308 19.32 17.48 24.58
N GLU A 309 19.25 18.49 23.72
CA GLU A 309 18.83 18.36 22.33
C GLU A 309 20.02 17.97 21.46
N VAL A 310 19.89 16.90 20.68
CA VAL A 310 20.88 16.50 19.67
C VAL A 310 20.29 16.75 18.29
N ALA A 311 21.01 17.51 17.46
CA ALA A 311 20.61 17.81 16.11
C ALA A 311 20.82 16.59 15.20
N CYS A 312 19.92 16.38 14.24
CA CYS A 312 20.18 15.37 13.22
C CYS A 312 21.39 15.80 12.38
N CYS A 313 22.28 14.90 11.96
CA CYS A 313 22.19 13.44 11.99
C CYS A 313 23.54 12.84 12.39
N ASP A 314 24.14 13.44 13.42
CA ASP A 314 25.45 13.04 13.93
C ASP A 314 25.37 11.70 14.70
N ARG A 315 26.50 11.34 15.31
CA ARG A 315 26.60 10.13 16.12
C ARG A 315 25.65 10.16 17.32
N ALA A 316 25.55 11.29 18.03
CA ALA A 316 24.72 11.39 19.22
C ALA A 316 23.22 11.27 18.90
N TRP A 317 22.78 11.89 17.79
CA TRP A 317 21.43 11.73 17.27
C TRP A 317 21.13 10.27 16.89
N THR A 318 22.06 9.62 16.18
CA THR A 318 21.91 8.22 15.77
C THR A 318 21.79 7.28 16.97
N GLU A 319 22.61 7.50 18.02
CA GLU A 319 22.59 6.73 19.26
C GLU A 319 21.26 6.91 20.03
N GLU A 320 20.76 8.15 20.15
CA GLU A 320 19.46 8.43 20.78
C GLU A 320 18.29 7.83 19.97
N TYR A 321 18.33 7.92 18.64
CA TYR A 321 17.33 7.29 17.79
C TYR A 321 17.35 5.76 17.96
N ALA A 322 18.54 5.14 17.97
CA ALA A 322 18.71 3.70 18.18
C ALA A 322 18.17 3.25 19.56
N ARG A 323 18.39 4.06 20.61
CA ARG A 323 17.82 3.83 21.95
C ARG A 323 16.29 3.79 21.91
N ARG A 324 15.66 4.77 21.24
CA ARG A 324 14.19 4.82 21.07
C ARG A 324 13.65 3.65 20.25
N VAL A 325 14.34 3.28 19.16
CA VAL A 325 14.03 2.07 18.38
C VAL A 325 14.08 0.83 19.26
N ARG A 326 15.13 0.65 20.05
CA ARG A 326 15.28 -0.49 20.97
C ARG A 326 14.10 -0.57 21.94
N GLU A 327 13.66 0.57 22.47
CA GLU A 327 12.51 0.67 23.36
C GLU A 327 11.19 0.20 22.71
N ILE A 328 10.99 0.54 21.43
CA ILE A 328 9.84 0.09 20.64
C ILE A 328 9.92 -1.42 20.39
N VAL A 329 11.08 -1.92 19.93
CA VAL A 329 11.30 -3.34 19.66
C VAL A 329 11.07 -4.17 20.91
N VAL A 330 11.61 -3.77 22.06
CA VAL A 330 11.42 -4.48 23.34
C VAL A 330 9.93 -4.58 23.71
N ARG A 331 9.15 -3.52 23.49
CA ARG A 331 7.69 -3.57 23.69
C ARG A 331 7.01 -4.54 22.75
N TYR A 332 7.28 -4.45 21.45
CA TYR A 332 6.66 -5.35 20.47
C TYR A 332 7.01 -6.81 20.68
N ARG A 333 8.23 -7.12 21.14
CA ARG A 333 8.66 -8.48 21.49
C ARG A 333 7.83 -9.11 22.61
N GLN A 334 7.16 -8.33 23.45
CA GLN A 334 6.27 -8.83 24.50
C GLN A 334 6.95 -9.89 25.39
N ARG A 335 8.19 -9.61 25.86
CA ARG A 335 9.01 -10.55 26.64
C ARG A 335 9.25 -11.90 25.92
N GLY A 336 9.41 -11.88 24.59
CA GLY A 336 9.65 -13.07 23.76
C GLY A 336 8.38 -13.74 23.23
N ARG A 337 7.19 -13.22 23.56
CA ARG A 337 5.91 -13.76 23.06
C ARG A 337 5.65 -13.41 21.59
N ALA A 338 6.38 -12.44 21.03
CA ALA A 338 6.27 -12.08 19.62
C ALA A 338 7.63 -11.93 18.94
N ARG A 339 7.66 -12.23 17.64
CA ARG A 339 8.78 -11.90 16.75
C ARG A 339 8.63 -10.46 16.25
N VAL A 340 9.74 -9.77 15.99
CA VAL A 340 9.71 -8.39 15.47
C VAL A 340 10.56 -8.30 14.22
N TYR A 341 9.99 -7.74 13.16
CA TYR A 341 10.63 -7.53 11.87
C TYR A 341 10.73 -6.03 11.62
N VAL A 342 11.96 -5.51 11.64
CA VAL A 342 12.25 -4.08 11.43
C VAL A 342 12.65 -3.88 9.99
N MET A 343 11.91 -3.09 9.22
CA MET A 343 12.25 -2.77 7.84
C MET A 343 13.06 -1.46 7.81
N THR A 344 14.18 -1.48 7.11
CA THR A 344 14.93 -0.25 6.77
C THR A 344 14.23 0.51 5.65
N LEU A 345 14.64 1.74 5.40
CA LEU A 345 14.11 2.59 4.33
C LEU A 345 15.02 2.55 3.12
N ALA A 346 14.42 2.56 1.94
CA ALA A 346 15.18 2.70 0.72
C ALA A 346 15.69 4.14 0.55
N ALA A 347 16.85 4.32 -0.09
CA ALA A 347 17.48 5.64 -0.24
C ALA A 347 16.53 6.62 -0.95
N PRO A 348 16.47 7.89 -0.52
CA PRO A 348 15.63 8.91 -1.14
C PRO A 348 16.32 9.55 -2.35
N LYS A 349 15.53 10.12 -3.27
CA LYS A 349 16.03 10.85 -4.45
C LYS A 349 16.71 12.16 -4.08
N ALA A 350 16.12 12.91 -3.14
CA ALA A 350 16.63 14.20 -2.71
C ALA A 350 17.94 14.07 -1.92
N ALA A 351 19.03 14.64 -2.43
CA ALA A 351 20.36 14.56 -1.82
C ALA A 351 20.38 15.00 -0.34
N ALA A 352 19.63 16.04 0.01
CA ALA A 352 19.52 16.53 1.40
C ALA A 352 18.90 15.50 2.37
N ARG A 353 18.11 14.55 1.87
CA ARG A 353 17.49 13.47 2.67
C ARG A 353 18.37 12.24 2.81
N VAL A 354 19.35 12.05 1.94
CA VAL A 354 20.26 10.89 1.96
C VAL A 354 20.96 10.73 3.33
N PRO A 355 21.61 11.75 3.92
CA PRO A 355 22.26 11.58 5.23
C PRO A 355 21.24 11.27 6.36
N ILE A 356 20.04 11.83 6.29
CA ILE A 356 18.96 11.56 7.26
C ILE A 356 18.56 10.09 7.21
N VAL A 357 18.21 9.58 6.03
CA VAL A 357 17.79 8.18 5.85
C VAL A 357 18.92 7.21 6.18
N ALA A 358 20.17 7.55 5.86
CA ALA A 358 21.33 6.75 6.24
C ALA A 358 21.50 6.65 7.76
N ALA A 359 21.36 7.77 8.49
CA ALA A 359 21.41 7.78 9.96
C ALA A 359 20.26 6.96 10.56
N VAL A 360 19.03 7.11 10.04
CA VAL A 360 17.88 6.32 10.48
C VAL A 360 18.10 4.82 10.26
N ASN A 361 18.55 4.41 9.07
CA ASN A 361 18.81 3.00 8.76
C ASN A 361 19.87 2.39 9.68
N ARG A 362 20.94 3.13 9.98
CA ARG A 362 21.95 2.72 10.95
C ARG A 362 21.32 2.54 12.33
N ALA A 363 20.56 3.52 12.81
CA ALA A 363 19.90 3.46 14.10
C ALA A 363 18.85 2.33 14.21
N LEU A 364 18.14 2.00 13.12
CA LEU A 364 17.22 0.87 13.07
C LEU A 364 17.95 -0.47 13.25
N VAL A 365 19.10 -0.62 12.58
CA VAL A 365 19.96 -1.80 12.70
C VAL A 365 20.54 -1.90 14.13
N ASP A 366 21.11 -0.81 14.64
CA ASP A 366 21.76 -0.76 15.95
C ASP A 366 20.75 -0.98 17.09
N GLY A 367 19.58 -0.35 17.00
CA GLY A 367 18.50 -0.51 17.98
C GLY A 367 17.96 -1.94 18.06
N ALA A 368 17.97 -2.66 16.93
CA ALA A 368 17.56 -4.06 16.83
C ALA A 368 18.67 -5.06 17.23
N ALA A 369 19.94 -4.63 17.22
CA ALA A 369 21.09 -5.51 17.41
C ALA A 369 21.06 -6.26 18.75
N GLY A 370 21.42 -7.55 18.71
CA GLY A 370 21.53 -8.43 19.87
C GLY A 370 20.20 -8.83 20.53
N LEU A 371 19.05 -8.40 20.01
CA LEU A 371 17.75 -8.76 20.59
C LEU A 371 17.22 -10.09 20.03
N PRO A 372 16.93 -11.10 20.88
CA PRO A 372 16.49 -12.40 20.39
C PRO A 372 15.08 -12.34 19.79
N GLY A 373 14.87 -12.98 18.64
CA GLY A 373 13.59 -12.97 17.94
C GLY A 373 13.27 -11.64 17.24
N VAL A 374 14.30 -10.87 16.90
CA VAL A 374 14.22 -9.67 16.06
C VAL A 374 14.97 -9.94 14.75
N THR A 375 14.40 -9.50 13.64
CA THR A 375 15.02 -9.60 12.32
C THR A 375 14.94 -8.25 11.63
N VAL A 376 16.08 -7.77 11.11
CA VAL A 376 16.11 -6.55 10.29
C VAL A 376 15.98 -6.96 8.82
N ILE A 377 14.94 -6.46 8.16
CA ILE A 377 14.71 -6.63 6.72
C ILE A 377 15.35 -5.43 6.02
N ARG A 378 16.44 -5.70 5.29
CA ARG A 378 17.27 -4.67 4.64
C ARG A 378 16.69 -4.22 3.29
N ILE A 379 15.57 -3.52 3.32
CA ILE A 379 14.94 -2.92 2.14
C ILE A 379 15.87 -1.89 1.48
N ASP A 380 16.67 -1.18 2.27
CA ASP A 380 17.73 -0.29 1.77
C ASP A 380 18.69 -1.00 0.80
N ARG A 381 19.10 -2.24 1.12
CA ARG A 381 20.00 -3.03 0.26
C ARG A 381 19.29 -3.64 -0.93
N LEU A 382 17.98 -3.89 -0.82
CA LEU A 382 17.18 -4.47 -1.89
C LEU A 382 16.79 -3.44 -2.95
N MET A 383 16.38 -2.25 -2.51
CA MET A 383 15.75 -1.22 -3.35
C MET A 383 16.72 -0.10 -3.73
N SER A 384 17.89 -0.07 -3.13
CA SER A 384 18.86 1.03 -3.26
C SER A 384 20.29 0.60 -2.86
N PRO A 385 20.81 -0.54 -3.35
CA PRO A 385 22.15 -1.01 -2.97
C PRO A 385 23.25 0.02 -3.22
N ASP A 386 23.09 0.84 -4.26
CA ASP A 386 24.07 1.85 -4.69
C ASP A 386 23.52 3.29 -4.61
N GLY A 387 22.55 3.53 -3.71
CA GLY A 387 21.82 4.79 -3.62
C GLY A 387 20.45 4.72 -4.29
N TYR A 388 19.84 5.87 -4.56
CA TYR A 388 18.48 5.92 -5.12
C TYR A 388 18.40 5.22 -6.48
N GLN A 389 17.36 4.41 -6.66
CA GLN A 389 17.08 3.68 -7.90
C GLN A 389 15.59 3.80 -8.20
N GLU A 390 15.26 4.26 -9.41
CA GLU A 390 13.89 4.32 -9.94
C GLU A 390 13.33 2.91 -10.16
N ALA A 391 14.18 2.03 -10.69
CA ALA A 391 13.86 0.64 -11.01
C ALA A 391 14.89 -0.32 -10.41
N ILE A 392 14.46 -1.55 -10.12
CA ILE A 392 15.34 -2.65 -9.72
C ILE A 392 15.11 -3.89 -10.57
N ARG A 393 16.06 -4.82 -10.50
CA ARG A 393 15.92 -6.14 -11.09
C ARG A 393 15.16 -7.08 -10.14
N ASP A 394 13.90 -7.38 -10.43
CA ASP A 394 13.10 -8.38 -9.70
C ASP A 394 12.75 -9.56 -10.61
N ARG A 395 13.12 -10.78 -10.20
CA ARG A 395 12.83 -12.04 -10.93
C ARG A 395 13.17 -11.98 -12.42
N GLY A 396 14.29 -11.37 -12.75
CA GLY A 396 14.72 -11.27 -14.14
C GLY A 396 13.90 -10.27 -14.97
N ARG A 397 13.28 -9.27 -14.35
CA ARG A 397 12.68 -8.11 -15.03
C ARG A 397 13.07 -6.82 -14.34
N ASP A 398 13.15 -5.75 -15.13
CA ASP A 398 13.35 -4.41 -14.59
C ASP A 398 11.98 -3.87 -14.22
N VAL A 399 11.85 -3.39 -12.99
CA VAL A 399 10.59 -2.99 -12.40
C VAL A 399 10.77 -1.63 -11.74
N ASP A 400 10.00 -0.64 -12.17
CA ASP A 400 9.92 0.64 -11.49
C ASP A 400 9.35 0.42 -10.09
N VAL A 401 10.07 0.84 -9.06
CA VAL A 401 9.71 0.61 -7.66
C VAL A 401 9.46 1.90 -6.88
N ARG A 402 9.63 3.06 -7.50
CA ARG A 402 9.51 4.37 -6.86
C ARG A 402 8.24 5.09 -7.25
N GLU A 403 7.70 5.82 -6.28
CA GLU A 403 6.79 6.93 -6.56
C GLU A 403 7.61 8.14 -7.05
N PRO A 404 7.01 9.05 -7.85
CA PRO A 404 7.71 10.22 -8.37
C PRO A 404 8.27 11.16 -7.29
N ASP A 405 7.70 11.14 -6.08
CA ASP A 405 8.19 11.94 -4.95
C ASP A 405 9.59 11.53 -4.45
N GLY A 406 10.13 10.41 -4.94
CA GLY A 406 11.47 9.95 -4.65
C GLY A 406 11.69 9.47 -3.22
N ILE A 407 10.63 9.31 -2.42
CA ILE A 407 10.68 8.80 -1.05
C ILE A 407 9.94 7.48 -0.95
N HIS A 408 8.71 7.40 -1.47
CA HIS A 408 7.86 6.23 -1.33
C HIS A 408 8.13 5.16 -2.38
N LEU A 409 7.80 3.92 -2.02
CA LEU A 409 7.71 2.83 -2.98
C LEU A 409 6.35 2.89 -3.67
N ASN A 410 6.32 2.64 -4.97
CA ASN A 410 5.05 2.48 -5.68
C ASN A 410 4.42 1.11 -5.39
N ALA A 411 3.28 0.80 -6.00
CA ALA A 411 2.60 -0.48 -5.82
C ALA A 411 3.48 -1.71 -6.12
N ALA A 412 4.39 -1.64 -7.10
CA ALA A 412 5.30 -2.75 -7.41
C ALA A 412 6.41 -2.88 -6.35
N GLY A 413 7.03 -1.76 -5.96
CA GLY A 413 8.04 -1.72 -4.90
C GLY A 413 7.50 -2.22 -3.56
N THR A 414 6.29 -1.79 -3.17
CA THR A 414 5.61 -2.25 -1.95
C THR A 414 5.29 -3.74 -2.00
N ALA A 415 4.88 -4.29 -3.15
CA ALA A 415 4.65 -5.74 -3.32
C ALA A 415 5.94 -6.55 -3.13
N ILE A 416 7.06 -6.07 -3.67
CA ILE A 416 8.37 -6.72 -3.52
C ILE A 416 8.82 -6.67 -2.05
N ALA A 417 8.72 -5.51 -1.40
CA ALA A 417 9.07 -5.36 0.02
C ALA A 417 8.21 -6.26 0.93
N ALA A 418 6.90 -6.29 0.69
CA ALA A 418 5.95 -7.13 1.43
C ALA A 418 6.25 -8.63 1.26
N ARG A 419 6.60 -9.08 0.05
CA ARG A 419 6.97 -10.48 -0.21
C ARG A 419 8.19 -10.91 0.60
N VAL A 420 9.22 -10.06 0.68
CA VAL A 420 10.41 -10.34 1.50
C VAL A 420 10.05 -10.39 2.99
N ALA A 421 9.23 -9.44 3.45
CA ALA A 421 8.74 -9.45 4.83
C ALA A 421 7.88 -10.69 5.15
N ALA A 422 6.99 -11.08 4.24
CA ALA A 422 6.13 -12.26 4.38
C ALA A 422 6.96 -13.55 4.50
N ALA A 423 8.00 -13.70 3.68
CA ALA A 423 8.91 -14.84 3.76
C ALA A 423 9.61 -14.91 5.12
N ALA A 424 10.09 -13.78 5.64
CA ALA A 424 10.70 -13.71 6.98
C ALA A 424 9.70 -14.05 8.09
N VAL A 425 8.47 -13.52 8.01
CA VAL A 425 7.40 -13.82 8.96
C VAL A 425 7.06 -15.31 8.96
N ARG A 426 6.88 -15.93 7.79
CA ARG A 426 6.59 -17.37 7.66
C ARG A 426 7.66 -18.24 8.30
N ALA A 427 8.93 -17.87 8.17
CA ALA A 427 10.04 -18.62 8.76
C ALA A 427 10.06 -18.55 10.31
N GLY A 428 9.44 -17.52 10.91
CA GLY A 428 9.45 -17.30 12.35
C GLY A 428 8.14 -17.59 13.09
N LEU A 429 7.05 -17.87 12.36
CA LEU A 429 5.76 -18.35 12.90
C LEU A 429 5.80 -19.86 13.11
#